data_AF-A0A7S1QHT3-F1
#
_entry.id   AF-A0A7S1QHT3-F1
#
_cell.length_a   1.000
_cell.length_b   1.000
_cell.length_c   1.000
_cell.angle_alpha   90.00
_cell.angle_beta   90.00
_cell.angle_gamma   90.00
#
_symmetry.space_group_name_H-M   'P 1'
#
loop_
_entity.id
_entity.type
_entity.pdbx_description
1 polymer ?
#
loop_
_entity_poly.entity_id
_entity_poly.type
_entity_poly.pdbx_seq_one_letter_code
_entity_poly.pdbx_strand_id
1 'polypeptide(L)'
;MSSIKLPETPVIIAGGLGGPAVMFTVTPMRNGLTLGATNAAAGARELYGQVFAKGLRGGWTGGIYPAIAACPQFLCLGPAYHLYASFAGVTGGVLLTGFTESAIVYGAETCNAQMAKNQKSPGSIQKIHPSWKPFGPGFGIHVLRNVVAVAGLRMMCAPCTLMIEKAVGKSNALTTLAGDFTGNVGGACLTAPIHQLYGFTVTTPELGSMKMAEKKERMVQFLKDQYLETKDGRTRLSSVVPRDLFMRSMYVAVAYTMFSSLERALVANWPR
;
A
#
# COMPACT_ATOMS: atom_id res chain seq x y z
N MET A 1 19.54 9.94 27.69
CA MET A 1 19.60 9.22 26.40
C MET A 1 18.93 7.87 26.59
N SER A 2 17.81 7.59 25.94
CA SER A 2 17.16 6.27 26.01
C SER A 2 18.02 5.24 25.28
N SER A 3 18.40 4.15 25.95
CA SER A 3 19.12 3.04 25.32
C SER A 3 18.31 2.50 24.15
N ILE A 4 18.93 2.36 22.97
CA ILE A 4 18.30 1.73 21.80
C ILE A 4 18.07 0.26 22.16
N LYS A 5 16.82 -0.12 22.43
CA LYS A 5 16.44 -1.52 22.64
C LYS A 5 16.39 -2.21 21.29
N LEU A 6 17.24 -3.22 21.07
CA LEU A 6 17.16 -4.04 19.87
C LEU A 6 15.80 -4.78 19.82
N PRO A 7 15.24 -5.01 18.63
CA PRO A 7 14.00 -5.76 18.49
C PRO A 7 14.17 -7.19 19.02
N GLU A 8 13.14 -7.74 19.64
CA GLU A 8 13.15 -9.11 20.12
C GLU A 8 13.19 -10.10 18.94
N THR A 9 13.90 -11.22 19.08
CA THR A 9 14.03 -12.25 18.02
C THR A 9 12.71 -12.64 17.36
N PRO A 10 11.59 -12.91 18.08
CA PRO A 10 10.32 -13.23 17.42
C PRO A 10 9.82 -12.12 16.48
N VAL A 11 10.07 -10.85 16.81
CA VAL A 11 9.68 -9.69 15.96
C VAL A 11 10.57 -9.62 14.71
N ILE A 12 11.86 -9.91 14.85
CA ILE A 12 12.78 -9.98 13.70
C ILE A 12 12.35 -11.10 12.75
N ILE A 13 11.98 -12.27 13.28
CA ILE A 13 11.52 -13.41 12.47
C ILE A 13 10.14 -13.12 11.84
N ALA A 14 9.23 -12.51 12.57
CA ALA A 14 7.94 -12.07 12.03
C ALA A 14 8.14 -11.11 10.85
N GLY A 15 9.02 -10.11 10.98
CA GLY A 15 9.34 -9.17 9.90
C GLY A 15 10.09 -9.83 8.73
N GLY A 16 11.10 -10.64 9.02
CA GLY A 16 12.00 -11.23 8.03
C GLY A 16 11.41 -12.40 7.24
N LEU A 17 10.46 -13.15 7.81
CA LEU A 17 9.82 -14.28 7.12
C LEU A 17 8.31 -14.06 6.93
N GLY A 18 7.63 -13.61 7.98
CA GLY A 18 6.19 -13.35 7.95
C GLY A 18 5.81 -12.20 7.01
N GLY A 19 6.57 -11.10 7.04
CA GLY A 19 6.40 -9.97 6.13
C GLY A 19 6.38 -10.40 4.65
N PRO A 20 7.46 -11.01 4.14
CA PRO A 20 7.49 -11.54 2.77
C PRO A 20 6.35 -12.50 2.44
N ALA A 21 6.04 -13.44 3.33
CA ALA A 21 4.98 -14.42 3.11
C ALA A 21 3.60 -13.75 2.96
N VAL A 22 3.30 -12.77 3.82
CA VAL A 22 2.07 -11.98 3.74
C VAL A 22 2.03 -11.17 2.44
N MET A 23 3.10 -10.43 2.14
CA MET A 23 3.16 -9.58 0.94
C MET A 23 3.05 -10.39 -0.35
N PHE A 24 3.65 -11.57 -0.40
CA PHE A 24 3.45 -12.51 -1.50
C PHE A 24 1.99 -12.97 -1.57
N THR A 25 1.40 -13.38 -0.44
CA THR A 25 0.01 -13.88 -0.39
C THR A 25 -1.00 -12.85 -0.91
N VAL A 26 -0.84 -11.57 -0.56
CA VAL A 26 -1.75 -10.50 -0.99
C VAL A 26 -1.44 -9.93 -2.38
N THR A 27 -0.50 -10.52 -3.13
CA THR A 27 -0.14 -10.08 -4.50
C THR A 27 -1.36 -9.95 -5.43
N PRO A 28 -2.33 -10.89 -5.45
CA PRO A 28 -3.49 -10.73 -6.33
C PRO A 28 -4.31 -9.46 -6.03
N MET A 29 -4.44 -9.08 -4.75
CA MET A 29 -5.13 -7.85 -4.33
C MET A 29 -4.41 -6.60 -4.86
N ARG A 30 -3.08 -6.59 -4.75
CA ARG A 30 -2.22 -5.53 -5.27
C ARG A 30 -2.26 -5.43 -6.80
N ASN A 31 -2.23 -6.57 -7.49
CA ASN A 31 -2.33 -6.61 -8.95
C ASN A 31 -3.70 -6.08 -9.40
N GLY A 32 -4.78 -6.40 -8.67
CA GLY A 32 -6.11 -5.84 -8.91
C GLY A 32 -6.14 -4.31 -8.83
N LEU A 33 -5.51 -3.73 -7.79
CA LEU A 33 -5.37 -2.27 -7.66
C LEU A 33 -4.61 -1.65 -8.84
N THR A 34 -3.52 -2.29 -9.27
CA THR A 34 -2.75 -1.85 -10.44
C THR A 34 -3.61 -1.85 -11.70
N LEU A 35 -4.39 -2.91 -11.93
CA LEU A 35 -5.28 -2.98 -13.08
C LEU A 35 -6.39 -1.93 -13.00
N GLY A 36 -6.89 -1.59 -11.80
CA GLY A 36 -7.84 -0.49 -11.58
C GLY A 36 -7.30 0.88 -12.00
N ALA A 37 -5.99 1.10 -11.91
CA ALA A 37 -5.34 2.32 -12.39
C ALA A 37 -5.26 2.39 -13.92
N THR A 38 -5.38 1.24 -14.59
CA THR A 38 -5.30 1.12 -16.05
C THR A 38 -6.66 0.98 -16.72
N ASN A 39 -7.71 0.68 -15.96
CA ASN A 39 -9.06 0.51 -16.48
C ASN A 39 -10.11 1.05 -15.52
N ALA A 40 -10.47 2.31 -15.71
CA ALA A 40 -11.49 3.00 -14.94
C ALA A 40 -12.88 2.33 -15.03
N ALA A 41 -13.22 1.76 -16.19
CA ALA A 41 -14.55 1.22 -16.43
C ALA A 41 -14.81 -0.14 -15.75
N ALA A 42 -13.76 -0.90 -15.43
CA ALA A 42 -13.92 -2.25 -14.89
C ALA A 42 -14.36 -2.24 -13.42
N GLY A 43 -15.31 -3.11 -13.08
CA GLY A 43 -15.68 -3.38 -11.68
C GLY A 43 -14.62 -4.20 -10.93
N ALA A 44 -14.65 -4.22 -9.59
CA ALA A 44 -13.69 -4.97 -8.77
C ALA A 44 -13.63 -6.46 -9.15
N ARG A 45 -14.78 -7.10 -9.37
CA ARG A 45 -14.86 -8.52 -9.79
C ARG A 45 -14.18 -8.76 -11.13
N GLU A 46 -14.38 -7.86 -12.09
CA GLU A 46 -13.76 -7.96 -13.41
C GLU A 46 -12.24 -7.78 -13.32
N LEU A 47 -11.76 -6.80 -12.53
CA LEU A 47 -10.35 -6.59 -12.28
C LEU A 47 -9.69 -7.85 -11.67
N TYR A 48 -10.33 -8.49 -10.69
CA TYR A 48 -9.83 -9.76 -10.14
C TYR A 48 -9.90 -10.91 -11.15
N GLY A 49 -10.93 -10.97 -11.98
CA GLY A 49 -10.98 -11.89 -13.12
C GLY A 49 -9.78 -11.71 -14.06
N GLN A 50 -9.41 -10.46 -14.36
CA GLN A 50 -8.24 -10.13 -15.19
C GLN A 50 -6.91 -10.53 -14.54
N VAL A 51 -6.78 -10.38 -13.21
CA VAL A 51 -5.60 -10.81 -12.46
C VAL A 51 -5.34 -12.31 -12.65
N PHE A 52 -6.39 -13.12 -12.66
CA PHE A 52 -6.32 -14.59 -12.83
C PHE A 52 -6.59 -15.08 -14.25
N ALA A 53 -6.67 -14.19 -15.25
CA ALA A 53 -7.02 -14.56 -16.63
C ALA A 53 -6.03 -15.55 -17.28
N LYS A 54 -4.79 -15.62 -16.79
CA LYS A 54 -3.76 -16.58 -17.22
C LYS A 54 -3.64 -17.79 -16.26
N GLY A 55 -4.70 -18.09 -15.54
CA GLY A 55 -4.75 -19.15 -14.53
C GLY A 55 -4.33 -18.69 -13.13
N LEU A 56 -4.45 -19.60 -12.16
CA LEU A 56 -4.24 -19.31 -10.73
C LEU A 56 -2.87 -18.68 -10.44
N ARG A 57 -1.81 -19.23 -11.03
CA ARG A 57 -0.43 -18.73 -10.85
C ARG A 57 -0.26 -17.29 -11.37
N GLY A 58 -1.04 -16.89 -12.37
CA GLY A 58 -1.03 -15.53 -12.92
C GLY A 58 -1.38 -14.47 -11.89
N GLY A 59 -2.13 -14.81 -10.83
CA GLY A 59 -2.46 -13.85 -9.78
C GLY A 59 -1.25 -13.32 -9.01
N TRP A 60 -0.14 -14.06 -9.02
CA TRP A 60 1.09 -13.73 -8.29
C TRP A 60 2.19 -13.12 -9.15
N THR A 61 1.88 -12.71 -10.38
CA THR A 61 2.86 -12.09 -11.28
C THR A 61 3.56 -10.91 -10.61
N GLY A 62 4.89 -10.96 -10.59
CA GLY A 62 5.75 -9.93 -9.99
C GLY A 62 5.72 -9.88 -8.45
N GLY A 63 4.93 -10.73 -7.77
CA GLY A 63 4.75 -10.69 -6.31
C GLY A 63 6.02 -10.95 -5.51
N ILE A 64 7.00 -11.64 -6.10
CA ILE A 64 8.28 -11.94 -5.44
C ILE A 64 9.10 -10.68 -5.13
N TYR A 65 9.03 -9.64 -5.96
CA TYR A 65 9.85 -8.45 -5.74
C TYR A 65 9.40 -7.67 -4.50
N PRO A 66 8.10 -7.35 -4.34
CA PRO A 66 7.62 -6.76 -3.10
C PRO A 66 7.81 -7.67 -1.88
N ALA A 67 7.70 -8.99 -2.05
CA ALA A 67 7.93 -9.93 -0.95
C ALA A 67 9.35 -9.83 -0.42
N ILE A 68 10.36 -9.76 -1.29
CA ILE A 68 11.77 -9.58 -0.86
C ILE A 68 11.97 -8.20 -0.21
N ALA A 69 11.42 -7.15 -0.81
CA ALA A 69 11.50 -5.79 -0.25
C ALA A 69 10.77 -5.66 1.10
N ALA A 70 9.83 -6.57 1.40
CA ALA A 70 9.09 -6.58 2.65
C ALA A 70 10.00 -6.82 3.86
N CYS A 71 11.08 -7.60 3.75
CA CYS A 71 11.99 -7.86 4.86
C CYS A 71 12.48 -6.55 5.51
N PRO A 72 13.18 -5.66 4.79
CA PRO A 72 13.56 -4.36 5.34
C PRO A 72 12.37 -3.40 5.55
N GLN A 73 11.28 -3.54 4.79
CA GLN A 73 10.08 -2.69 4.95
C GLN A 73 9.47 -2.83 6.35
N PHE A 74 9.28 -4.05 6.86
CA PHE A 74 8.68 -4.26 8.18
C PHE A 74 9.61 -3.82 9.32
N LEU A 75 10.93 -3.93 9.14
CA LEU A 75 11.92 -3.34 10.05
C LEU A 75 11.84 -1.80 10.05
N CYS A 76 11.57 -1.20 8.89
CA CYS A 76 11.36 0.24 8.78
C CYS A 76 10.09 0.68 9.51
N LEU A 77 8.98 -0.02 9.29
CA LEU A 77 7.69 0.34 9.87
C LEU A 77 7.65 0.21 11.40
N GLY A 78 8.38 -0.75 11.99
CA GLY A 78 8.44 -0.95 13.44
C GLY A 78 9.63 -0.21 14.09
N PRO A 79 10.79 -0.87 14.27
CA PRO A 79 11.95 -0.31 14.97
C PRO A 79 12.43 1.05 14.45
N ALA A 80 12.55 1.21 13.13
CA ALA A 80 13.08 2.47 12.58
C ALA A 80 12.13 3.65 12.84
N TYR A 81 10.80 3.44 12.77
CA TYR A 81 9.83 4.45 13.18
C TYR A 81 10.05 4.93 14.61
N HIS A 82 10.22 4.03 15.57
CA HIS A 82 10.45 4.40 16.97
C HIS A 82 11.77 5.15 17.16
N LEU A 83 12.82 4.74 16.43
CA LEU A 83 14.08 5.47 16.39
C LEU A 83 13.87 6.90 15.86
N TYR A 84 13.23 7.05 14.70
CA TYR A 84 12.94 8.37 14.10
C TYR A 84 12.06 9.24 14.99
N ALA A 85 11.04 8.67 15.61
CA ALA A 85 10.14 9.38 16.51
C ALA A 85 10.85 9.83 17.80
N SER A 86 11.86 9.09 18.27
CA SER A 86 12.60 9.44 19.49
C SER A 86 13.37 10.75 19.38
N PHE A 87 13.82 11.13 18.18
CA PHE A 87 14.57 12.37 17.96
C PHE A 87 13.82 13.44 17.15
N ALA A 88 12.78 13.08 16.41
CA ALA A 88 12.02 14.01 15.56
C ALA A 88 10.53 14.16 15.94
N GLY A 89 10.09 13.50 17.02
CA GLY A 89 8.69 13.43 17.44
C GLY A 89 7.83 12.58 16.49
N VAL A 90 6.54 12.43 16.83
CA VAL A 90 5.61 11.56 16.08
C VAL A 90 5.54 11.94 14.59
N THR A 91 5.36 13.22 14.29
CA THR A 91 5.27 13.72 12.91
C THR A 91 6.56 13.49 12.12
N GLY A 92 7.72 13.80 12.71
CA GLY A 92 9.01 13.54 12.07
C GLY A 92 9.24 12.04 11.85
N GLY A 93 8.86 11.21 12.82
CA GLY A 93 8.88 9.75 12.72
C GLY A 93 8.05 9.24 11.54
N VAL A 94 6.82 9.74 11.36
CA VAL A 94 5.95 9.39 10.22
C VAL A 94 6.60 9.76 8.89
N LEU A 95 7.12 10.99 8.76
CA LEU A 95 7.75 11.46 7.53
C LEU A 95 8.98 10.61 7.18
N LEU A 96 9.94 10.50 8.10
CA LEU A 96 11.18 9.75 7.89
C LEU A 96 10.92 8.27 7.59
N THR A 97 9.94 7.66 8.25
CA THR A 97 9.51 6.29 7.96
C THR A 97 8.93 6.17 6.56
N GLY A 98 8.01 7.07 6.16
CA GLY A 98 7.41 7.03 4.81
C GLY A 98 8.43 7.22 3.69
N PHE A 99 9.45 8.07 3.88
CA PHE A 99 10.57 8.24 2.97
C PHE A 99 11.44 6.97 2.88
N THR A 100 11.85 6.44 4.04
CA THR A 100 12.70 5.25 4.12
C THR A 100 12.01 4.03 3.53
N GLU A 101 10.73 3.84 3.87
CA GLU A 101 9.89 2.79 3.29
C GLU A 101 9.84 2.91 1.77
N SER A 102 9.67 4.14 1.24
CA SER A 102 9.64 4.36 -0.21
C SER A 102 10.97 4.05 -0.89
N ALA A 103 12.09 4.41 -0.28
CA ALA A 103 13.41 4.06 -0.79
C ALA A 103 13.61 2.54 -0.86
N ILE A 104 13.02 1.79 0.07
CA ILE A 104 13.09 0.32 0.10
C ILE A 104 12.19 -0.29 -0.98
N VAL A 105 10.91 0.10 -1.04
CA VAL A 105 9.91 -0.68 -1.78
C VAL A 105 9.59 -0.12 -3.17
N TYR A 106 9.91 1.13 -3.47
CA TYR A 106 9.49 1.78 -4.72
C TYR A 106 9.84 0.96 -5.97
N GLY A 107 11.10 0.52 -6.09
CA GLY A 107 11.54 -0.22 -7.26
C GLY A 107 10.78 -1.54 -7.42
N ALA A 108 10.61 -2.27 -6.31
CA ALA A 108 9.92 -3.55 -6.26
C ALA A 108 8.42 -3.43 -6.58
N GLU A 109 7.74 -2.41 -6.04
CA GLU A 109 6.33 -2.17 -6.33
C GLU A 109 6.12 -1.72 -7.78
N THR A 110 7.01 -0.86 -8.29
CA THR A 110 6.98 -0.39 -9.67
C THR A 110 7.16 -1.56 -10.64
N CYS A 111 8.14 -2.42 -10.38
CA CYS A 111 8.39 -3.65 -11.16
C CYS A 111 7.14 -4.54 -11.18
N ASN A 112 6.57 -4.84 -10.00
CA ASN A 112 5.36 -5.66 -9.89
C ASN A 112 4.16 -5.05 -10.64
N ALA A 113 3.91 -3.75 -10.49
CA ALA A 113 2.80 -3.07 -11.16
C ALA A 113 2.95 -3.14 -12.70
N GLN A 114 4.16 -2.90 -13.21
CA GLN A 114 4.42 -2.98 -14.64
C GLN A 114 4.30 -4.42 -15.18
N MET A 115 4.74 -5.41 -14.42
CA MET A 115 4.54 -6.83 -14.76
C MET A 115 3.06 -7.22 -14.77
N ALA A 116 2.27 -6.75 -13.80
CA ALA A 116 0.82 -6.99 -13.75
C ALA A 116 0.12 -6.36 -14.97
N LYS A 117 0.48 -5.13 -15.35
CA LYS A 117 -0.03 -4.53 -16.60
C LYS A 117 0.39 -5.34 -17.83
N ASN A 118 1.66 -5.72 -17.94
CA ASN A 118 2.16 -6.54 -19.06
C ASN A 118 1.53 -7.94 -19.12
N GLN A 119 1.11 -8.51 -17.99
CA GLN A 119 0.36 -9.76 -18.00
C GLN A 119 -0.97 -9.60 -18.72
N LYS A 120 -1.70 -8.50 -18.47
CA LYS A 120 -2.96 -8.16 -19.13
C LYS A 120 -2.76 -7.71 -20.58
N SER A 121 -1.74 -6.91 -20.83
CA SER A 121 -1.42 -6.33 -22.15
C SER A 121 0.05 -6.57 -22.48
N PRO A 122 0.41 -7.76 -23.00
CA PRO A 122 1.80 -8.12 -23.31
C PRO A 122 2.48 -7.09 -24.20
N GLY A 123 3.69 -6.69 -23.84
CA GLY A 123 4.49 -5.72 -24.60
C GLY A 123 4.11 -4.25 -24.39
N SER A 124 3.06 -3.94 -23.62
CA SER A 124 2.66 -2.54 -23.36
C SER A 124 3.74 -1.71 -22.66
N ILE A 125 4.60 -2.36 -21.87
CA ILE A 125 5.79 -1.77 -21.25
C ILE A 125 7.00 -2.59 -21.66
N GLN A 126 7.80 -2.07 -22.60
CA GLN A 126 8.98 -2.77 -23.11
C GLN A 126 10.10 -2.88 -22.08
N LYS A 127 10.31 -1.83 -21.28
CA LYS A 127 11.37 -1.76 -20.28
C LYS A 127 10.79 -1.68 -18.87
N ILE A 128 10.75 -2.82 -18.21
CA ILE A 128 10.31 -2.91 -16.81
C ILE A 128 11.34 -2.24 -15.91
N HIS A 129 10.87 -1.47 -14.94
CA HIS A 129 11.68 -0.80 -13.95
C HIS A 129 12.40 -1.84 -13.06
N PRO A 130 13.72 -1.76 -12.90
CA PRO A 130 14.45 -2.71 -12.06
C PRO A 130 13.96 -2.67 -10.61
N SER A 131 13.69 -3.82 -10.01
CA SER A 131 13.15 -3.94 -8.64
C SER A 131 14.04 -3.31 -7.57
N TRP A 132 15.35 -3.29 -7.79
CA TRP A 132 16.34 -2.74 -6.86
C TRP A 132 16.57 -1.23 -7.02
N LYS A 133 16.02 -0.60 -8.07
CA LYS A 133 16.24 0.83 -8.33
C LYS A 133 15.25 1.68 -7.53
N PRO A 134 15.71 2.48 -6.54
CA PRO A 134 14.83 3.07 -5.53
C PRO A 134 14.16 4.38 -5.96
N PHE A 135 14.40 4.85 -7.18
CA PHE A 135 13.82 6.09 -7.71
C PHE A 135 13.47 5.98 -9.19
N GLY A 136 12.50 6.79 -9.62
CA GLY A 136 12.02 6.83 -11.00
C GLY A 136 10.72 7.62 -11.12
N PRO A 137 9.99 7.46 -12.25
CA PRO A 137 8.69 8.09 -12.45
C PRO A 137 7.71 7.79 -11.31
N GLY A 138 7.07 8.82 -10.77
CA GLY A 138 6.09 8.66 -9.70
C GLY A 138 6.66 8.43 -8.29
N PHE A 139 7.98 8.48 -8.09
CA PHE A 139 8.59 8.32 -6.76
C PHE A 139 8.02 9.28 -5.71
N GLY A 140 7.85 10.56 -6.04
CA GLY A 140 7.25 11.53 -5.12
C GLY A 140 5.80 11.20 -4.73
N ILE A 141 5.02 10.64 -5.65
CA ILE A 141 3.63 10.19 -5.39
C ILE A 141 3.65 8.98 -4.45
N HIS A 142 4.60 8.07 -4.66
CA HIS A 142 4.82 6.92 -3.81
C HIS A 142 5.22 7.31 -2.38
N VAL A 143 6.13 8.29 -2.24
CA VAL A 143 6.50 8.86 -0.93
C VAL A 143 5.28 9.45 -0.24
N LEU A 144 4.52 10.31 -0.93
CA LEU A 144 3.32 10.92 -0.37
C LEU A 144 2.31 9.85 0.09
N ARG A 145 2.10 8.82 -0.74
CA ARG A 145 1.24 7.68 -0.40
C ARG A 145 1.69 6.98 0.88
N ASN A 146 2.99 6.69 1.01
CA ASN A 146 3.53 5.99 2.18
C ASN A 146 3.49 6.87 3.44
N VAL A 147 3.81 8.17 3.33
CA VAL A 147 3.66 9.11 4.45
C VAL A 147 2.23 9.13 4.97
N VAL A 148 1.23 9.23 4.08
CA VAL A 148 -0.18 9.21 4.49
C VAL A 148 -0.59 7.84 5.05
N ALA A 149 -0.07 6.75 4.50
CA ALA A 149 -0.32 5.40 5.04
C ALA A 149 0.23 5.23 6.46
N VAL A 150 1.48 5.64 6.69
CA VAL A 150 2.13 5.60 8.00
C VAL A 150 1.42 6.54 8.98
N ALA A 151 0.97 7.71 8.54
CA ALA A 151 0.15 8.60 9.35
C ALA A 151 -1.16 7.92 9.79
N GLY A 152 -1.84 7.22 8.88
CA GLY A 152 -3.02 6.42 9.20
C GLY A 152 -2.73 5.39 10.29
N LEU A 153 -1.68 4.59 10.11
CA LEU A 153 -1.28 3.55 11.07
C LEU A 153 -0.89 4.13 12.45
N ARG A 154 -0.12 5.22 12.47
CA ARG A 154 0.49 5.75 13.71
C ARG A 154 -0.35 6.79 14.42
N MET A 155 -1.27 7.46 13.72
CA MET A 155 -2.06 8.57 14.27
C MET A 155 -3.55 8.27 14.33
N MET A 156 -4.10 7.38 13.49
CA MET A 156 -5.55 7.10 13.48
C MET A 156 -5.94 5.87 14.28
N CYS A 157 -5.11 4.81 14.35
CA CYS A 157 -5.46 3.56 15.04
C CYS A 157 -5.77 3.76 16.53
N ALA A 158 -5.00 4.56 17.26
CA ALA A 158 -5.24 4.83 18.68
C ALA A 158 -6.57 5.57 18.93
N PRO A 159 -6.87 6.72 18.28
CA PRO A 159 -8.19 7.34 18.37
C PRO A 159 -9.35 6.40 18.01
N CYS A 160 -9.21 5.60 16.95
CA CYS A 160 -10.23 4.62 16.56
C CYS A 160 -10.46 3.56 17.65
N THR A 161 -9.39 3.04 18.24
CA THR A 161 -9.45 2.10 19.36
C THR A 161 -10.18 2.71 20.55
N LEU A 162 -9.79 3.91 20.98
CA LEU A 162 -10.42 4.61 22.10
C LEU A 162 -11.91 4.86 21.88
N MET A 163 -12.32 5.24 20.65
CA MET A 163 -13.73 5.43 20.33
C MET A 163 -14.53 4.12 20.42
N ILE A 164 -13.97 3.02 19.92
CA ILE A 164 -14.63 1.70 19.96
C ILE A 164 -14.71 1.19 21.40
N GLU A 165 -13.64 1.29 22.17
CA GLU A 165 -13.61 0.90 23.59
C GLU A 165 -14.62 1.70 24.41
N LYS A 166 -14.76 2.99 24.13
CA LYS A 166 -15.78 3.85 24.75
C LYS A 166 -17.19 3.43 24.37
N ALA A 167 -17.43 3.05 23.11
CA ALA A 167 -18.75 2.62 22.64
C ALA A 167 -19.15 1.25 23.20
N VAL A 168 -18.20 0.32 23.34
CA VAL A 168 -18.42 -1.05 23.85
C VAL A 168 -18.37 -1.10 25.39
N GLY A 169 -17.73 -0.12 26.04
CA GLY A 169 -17.56 -0.06 27.49
C GLY A 169 -16.54 -1.05 28.06
N LYS A 170 -15.72 -1.69 27.22
CA LYS A 170 -14.68 -2.65 27.61
C LYS A 170 -13.48 -2.52 26.69
N SER A 171 -12.27 -2.56 27.26
CA SER A 171 -11.02 -2.73 26.51
C SER A 171 -10.62 -4.20 26.50
N ASN A 172 -10.40 -4.76 25.32
CA ASN A 172 -9.88 -6.11 25.12
C ASN A 172 -9.19 -6.24 23.75
N ALA A 173 -8.58 -7.40 23.49
CA ALA A 173 -7.85 -7.64 22.24
C ALA A 173 -8.71 -7.46 20.97
N LEU A 174 -10.02 -7.73 21.04
CA LEU A 174 -10.93 -7.57 19.91
C LEU A 174 -11.25 -6.10 19.65
N THR A 175 -11.43 -5.27 20.68
CA THR A 175 -11.65 -3.82 20.51
C THR A 175 -10.41 -3.12 19.98
N THR A 176 -9.21 -3.52 20.42
CA THR A 176 -7.94 -3.05 19.83
C THR A 176 -7.83 -3.46 18.37
N LEU A 177 -8.08 -4.73 18.04
CA LEU A 177 -8.06 -5.20 16.65
C LEU A 177 -9.06 -4.44 15.75
N ALA A 178 -10.26 -4.18 16.25
CA ALA A 178 -11.27 -3.42 15.52
C ALA A 178 -10.85 -1.96 15.32
N GLY A 179 -10.20 -1.35 16.32
CA GLY A 179 -9.62 -0.01 16.22
C GLY A 179 -8.50 0.08 15.21
N ASP A 180 -7.56 -0.88 15.23
CA ASP A 180 -6.49 -1.00 14.27
C ASP A 180 -7.02 -1.20 12.85
N PHE A 181 -8.00 -2.10 12.68
CA PHE A 181 -8.66 -2.34 11.40
C PHE A 181 -9.33 -1.06 10.88
N THR A 182 -10.10 -0.37 11.72
CA THR A 182 -10.81 0.86 11.34
C THR A 182 -9.83 1.99 10.98
N GLY A 183 -8.77 2.19 11.76
CA GLY A 183 -7.72 3.16 11.48
C GLY A 183 -7.02 2.87 10.15
N ASN A 184 -6.71 1.60 9.89
CA ASN A 184 -6.11 1.17 8.62
C ASN A 184 -7.05 1.34 7.42
N VAL A 185 -8.35 1.07 7.57
CA VAL A 185 -9.36 1.37 6.53
C VAL A 185 -9.41 2.87 6.26
N GLY A 186 -9.40 3.71 7.30
CA GLY A 186 -9.33 5.17 7.16
C GLY A 186 -8.08 5.62 6.38
N GLY A 187 -6.90 5.15 6.77
CA GLY A 187 -5.65 5.41 6.05
C GLY A 187 -5.63 4.86 4.62
N ALA A 188 -6.23 3.69 4.40
CA ALA A 188 -6.38 3.10 3.07
C ALA A 188 -7.26 3.97 2.16
N CYS A 189 -8.38 4.46 2.66
CA CYS A 189 -9.27 5.37 1.94
C CYS A 189 -8.56 6.67 1.56
N LEU A 190 -7.82 7.29 2.48
CA LEU A 190 -7.05 8.51 2.22
C LEU A 190 -5.94 8.29 1.17
N THR A 191 -5.34 7.10 1.15
CA THR A 191 -4.27 6.77 0.18
C THR A 191 -4.78 6.24 -1.15
N ALA A 192 -6.05 5.87 -1.29
CA ALA A 192 -6.60 5.30 -2.51
C ALA A 192 -6.36 6.16 -3.77
N PRO A 193 -6.74 7.46 -3.81
CA PRO A 193 -6.51 8.28 -5.00
C PRO A 193 -5.02 8.48 -5.31
N ILE A 194 -4.18 8.61 -4.27
CA ILE A 194 -2.72 8.76 -4.41
C ILE A 194 -2.11 7.47 -4.98
N HIS A 195 -2.58 6.31 -4.51
CA HIS A 195 -2.15 5.00 -4.97
C HIS A 195 -2.55 4.76 -6.44
N GLN A 196 -3.78 5.13 -6.82
CA GLN A 196 -4.25 5.03 -8.20
C GLN A 196 -3.47 5.95 -9.13
N LEU A 197 -3.18 7.18 -8.69
CA LEU A 197 -2.32 8.10 -9.44
C LEU A 197 -0.90 7.57 -9.60
N TYR A 198 -0.34 6.97 -8.55
CA TYR A 198 0.96 6.30 -8.61
C TYR A 198 0.92 5.15 -9.63
N GLY A 199 -0.08 4.28 -9.54
CA GLY A 199 -0.29 3.15 -10.46
C GLY A 199 -0.38 3.62 -11.92
N PHE A 200 -1.18 4.65 -12.20
CA PHE A 200 -1.26 5.28 -13.52
C PHE A 200 0.11 5.78 -13.98
N THR A 201 0.83 6.49 -13.11
CA THR A 201 2.13 7.10 -13.44
C THR A 201 3.18 6.05 -13.81
N VAL A 202 3.26 4.96 -13.05
CA VAL A 202 4.30 3.93 -13.28
C VAL A 202 3.94 2.94 -14.39
N THR A 203 2.65 2.87 -14.75
CA THR A 203 2.19 1.96 -15.79
C THR A 203 1.89 2.65 -17.12
N THR A 204 2.13 3.95 -17.26
CA THR A 204 1.89 4.73 -18.50
C THR A 204 3.21 5.26 -19.08
N PRO A 205 3.92 4.47 -19.91
CA PRO A 205 5.24 4.85 -20.43
C PRO A 205 5.27 6.17 -21.19
N GLU A 206 4.16 6.56 -21.80
CA GLU A 206 3.99 7.78 -22.59
C GLU A 206 4.24 9.04 -21.74
N LEU A 207 3.99 8.98 -20.42
CA LEU A 207 4.34 10.07 -19.51
C LEU A 207 5.86 10.31 -19.47
N GLY A 208 6.68 9.29 -19.75
CA GLY A 208 8.14 9.39 -19.75
C GLY A 208 8.68 10.39 -20.77
N SER A 209 8.01 10.55 -21.92
CA SER A 209 8.41 11.44 -23.01
C SER A 209 7.73 12.82 -22.97
N MET A 210 6.71 13.00 -22.14
CA MET A 210 5.98 14.27 -22.03
C MET A 210 6.76 15.33 -21.25
N LYS A 211 6.51 16.61 -21.57
CA LYS A 211 7.00 17.73 -20.75
C LYS A 211 6.35 17.69 -19.37
N MET A 212 7.01 18.29 -18.37
CA MET A 212 6.51 18.24 -16.99
C MET A 212 5.10 18.88 -16.83
N ALA A 213 4.80 19.94 -17.59
CA ALA A 213 3.48 20.57 -17.58
C ALA A 213 2.39 19.62 -18.13
N GLU A 214 2.62 19.04 -19.31
CA GLU A 214 1.73 18.05 -19.95
C GLU A 214 1.53 16.81 -19.06
N LYS A 215 2.60 16.35 -18.40
CA LYS A 215 2.52 15.24 -17.45
C LYS A 215 1.60 15.55 -16.28
N LYS A 216 1.76 16.75 -15.67
CA LYS A 216 0.88 17.19 -14.57
C LYS A 216 -0.56 17.30 -15.02
N GLU A 217 -0.80 17.90 -16.18
CA GLU A 217 -2.13 18.00 -16.77
C GLU A 217 -2.75 16.61 -17.00
N ARG A 218 -2.00 15.69 -17.60
CA ARG A 218 -2.46 14.32 -17.85
C ARG A 218 -2.76 13.55 -16.56
N MET A 219 -1.96 13.76 -15.51
CA MET A 219 -2.16 13.19 -14.17
C MET A 219 -3.42 13.76 -13.48
N VAL A 220 -3.66 15.06 -13.59
CA VAL A 220 -4.89 15.70 -13.09
C VAL A 220 -6.10 15.18 -13.87
N GLN A 221 -5.98 15.08 -15.20
CA GLN A 221 -7.04 14.55 -16.04
C GLN A 221 -7.36 13.10 -15.69
N PHE A 222 -6.35 12.26 -15.44
CA PHE A 222 -6.55 10.89 -14.94
C PHE A 222 -7.40 10.86 -13.67
N LEU A 223 -7.10 11.70 -12.67
CA LEU A 223 -7.88 11.75 -11.43
C LEU A 223 -9.33 12.21 -11.67
N LYS A 224 -9.52 13.18 -12.57
CA LYS A 224 -10.86 13.63 -12.97
C LYS A 224 -11.63 12.49 -13.65
N ASP A 225 -11.04 11.85 -14.65
CA ASP A 225 -11.65 10.74 -15.38
C ASP A 225 -11.98 9.55 -14.46
N GLN A 226 -11.13 9.30 -13.47
CA GLN A 226 -11.31 8.20 -12.53
C GLN A 226 -12.42 8.48 -11.51
N TYR A 227 -12.50 9.71 -10.97
CA TYR A 227 -13.32 10.00 -9.80
C TYR A 227 -14.48 10.96 -10.02
N LEU A 228 -14.55 11.64 -11.16
CA LEU A 228 -15.61 12.57 -11.51
C LEU A 228 -16.32 12.10 -12.78
N GLU A 229 -17.64 12.19 -12.77
CA GLU A 229 -18.49 11.93 -13.92
C GLU A 229 -19.39 13.14 -14.15
N THR A 230 -19.44 13.65 -15.38
CA THR A 230 -20.36 14.73 -15.75
C THR A 230 -21.50 14.17 -16.57
N LYS A 231 -22.73 14.25 -16.03
CA LYS A 231 -23.97 13.87 -16.72
C LYS A 231 -24.97 15.00 -16.61
N ASP A 232 -25.61 15.35 -17.71
CA ASP A 232 -26.63 16.41 -17.78
C ASP A 232 -26.17 17.75 -17.18
N GLY A 233 -24.91 18.12 -17.43
CA GLY A 233 -24.30 19.35 -16.92
C GLY A 233 -23.94 19.33 -15.42
N ARG A 234 -24.17 18.22 -14.70
CA ARG A 234 -23.81 18.06 -13.28
C ARG A 234 -22.61 17.15 -13.12
N THR A 235 -21.60 17.63 -12.39
CA THR A 235 -20.43 16.82 -11.99
C THR A 235 -20.73 16.09 -10.69
N ARG A 236 -20.56 14.77 -10.66
CA ARG A 236 -20.75 13.91 -9.49
C ARG A 236 -19.55 12.98 -9.29
N LEU A 237 -19.47 12.37 -8.11
CA LEU A 237 -18.49 11.32 -7.87
C LEU A 237 -18.79 10.10 -8.75
N SER A 238 -17.76 9.55 -9.37
CA SER A 238 -17.83 8.34 -10.18
C SER A 238 -18.14 7.11 -9.32
N SER A 239 -18.84 6.13 -9.90
CA SER A 239 -19.06 4.80 -9.29
C SER A 239 -17.76 4.03 -9.05
N VAL A 240 -16.65 4.50 -9.60
CA VAL A 240 -15.29 4.00 -9.35
C VAL A 240 -14.79 4.30 -7.94
N VAL A 241 -15.25 5.39 -7.30
CA VAL A 241 -14.82 5.75 -5.94
C VAL A 241 -15.00 4.59 -4.95
N PRO A 242 -16.21 4.02 -4.75
CA PRO A 242 -16.38 2.91 -3.81
C PRO A 242 -15.59 1.67 -4.20
N ARG A 243 -15.37 1.40 -5.49
CA ARG A 243 -14.52 0.27 -5.96
C ARG A 243 -13.09 0.43 -5.46
N ASP A 244 -12.48 1.59 -5.71
CA ASP A 244 -11.08 1.84 -5.36
C ASP A 244 -10.88 1.88 -3.85
N LEU A 245 -11.81 2.50 -3.12
CA LEU A 245 -11.80 2.51 -1.65
C LEU A 245 -11.90 1.09 -1.09
N PHE A 246 -12.82 0.27 -1.61
CA PHE A 246 -12.98 -1.12 -1.20
C PHE A 246 -11.73 -1.94 -1.48
N MET A 247 -11.22 -1.92 -2.72
CA MET A 247 -10.05 -2.71 -3.10
C MET A 247 -8.81 -2.29 -2.30
N ARG A 248 -8.64 -0.99 -2.07
CA ARG A 248 -7.49 -0.46 -1.31
C ARG A 248 -7.60 -0.86 0.16
N SER A 249 -8.77 -0.72 0.75
CA SER A 249 -9.04 -1.13 2.13
C SER A 249 -8.87 -2.62 2.32
N MET A 250 -9.40 -3.44 1.40
CA MET A 250 -9.26 -4.89 1.46
C MET A 250 -7.77 -5.31 1.41
N TYR A 251 -7.00 -4.76 0.48
CA TYR A 251 -5.57 -5.05 0.39
C TYR A 251 -4.81 -4.66 1.67
N VAL A 252 -4.97 -3.40 2.13
CA VAL A 252 -4.24 -2.87 3.28
C VAL A 252 -4.65 -3.58 4.57
N ALA A 253 -5.95 -3.73 4.81
CA ALA A 253 -6.45 -4.32 6.04
C ALA A 253 -6.12 -5.81 6.12
N VAL A 254 -6.23 -6.57 5.02
CA VAL A 254 -5.85 -7.99 5.01
C VAL A 254 -4.34 -8.13 5.25
N ALA A 255 -3.50 -7.36 4.57
CA ALA A 255 -2.04 -7.43 4.74
C ALA A 255 -1.63 -7.16 6.20
N TYR A 256 -2.10 -6.05 6.78
CA TYR A 256 -1.73 -5.71 8.17
C TYR A 256 -2.36 -6.65 9.19
N THR A 257 -3.59 -7.12 8.98
CA THR A 257 -4.23 -8.08 9.90
C THR A 257 -3.50 -9.41 9.89
N MET A 258 -3.13 -9.92 8.71
CA MET A 258 -2.34 -11.15 8.59
C MET A 258 -0.99 -11.00 9.28
N PHE A 259 -0.26 -9.92 9.00
CA PHE A 259 1.05 -9.68 9.60
C PHE A 259 0.96 -9.54 11.13
N SER A 260 0.05 -8.72 11.63
CA SER A 260 -0.15 -8.51 13.07
C SER A 260 -0.56 -9.79 13.80
N SER A 261 -1.37 -10.65 13.16
CA SER A 261 -1.74 -11.95 13.73
C SER A 261 -0.54 -12.90 13.79
N LEU A 262 0.28 -12.94 12.74
CA LEU A 262 1.50 -13.73 12.69
C LEU A 262 2.53 -13.26 13.73
N GLU A 263 2.76 -11.96 13.83
CA GLU A 263 3.68 -11.38 14.81
C GLU A 263 3.26 -11.72 16.24
N ARG A 264 1.97 -11.50 16.58
CA ARG A 264 1.44 -11.83 17.92
C ARG A 264 1.54 -13.33 18.22
N ALA A 265 1.24 -14.19 17.25
CA ALA A 265 1.36 -15.63 17.43
C ALA A 265 2.82 -16.06 17.67
N LEU A 266 3.78 -15.50 16.94
CA LEU A 266 5.20 -15.78 17.14
C LEU A 266 5.69 -15.29 18.49
N VAL A 267 5.35 -14.06 18.89
CA VAL A 267 5.75 -13.51 20.20
C VAL A 267 5.16 -14.34 21.34
N ALA A 268 3.89 -14.76 21.25
CA ALA A 268 3.22 -15.53 22.29
C ALA A 268 3.79 -16.95 22.47
N ASN A 269 4.28 -17.57 21.40
CA ASN A 269 4.74 -18.96 21.39
C ASN A 269 6.27 -19.08 21.23
N TRP A 270 7.03 -17.99 21.31
CA TRP A 270 8.48 -18.02 21.16
C TRP A 270 9.12 -18.78 22.33
N PRO A 271 10.02 -19.75 22.08
CA PRO A 271 10.76 -20.43 23.14
C PRO A 271 11.51 -19.42 23.99
N ARG A 272 11.29 -19.48 25.32
CA ARG A 272 12.00 -18.65 26.30
C ARG A 272 13.35 -19.25 26.66
#